data_AF-A0A2D7RSA7-F1
#
_entry.id   AF-A0A2D7RSA7-F1
#
_cell.length_a   1.000
_cell.length_b   1.000
_cell.length_c   1.000
_cell.angle_alpha   90.00
_cell.angle_beta   90.00
_cell.angle_gamma   90.00
#
_symmetry.space_group_name_H-M   'P 1'
#
loop_
_entity.id
_entity.type
_entity.pdbx_description
1 polymer ?
#
loop_
_entity_poly.entity_id
_entity_poly.type
_entity_poly.pdbx_seq_one_letter_code
_entity_poly.pdbx_strand_id
1 'polypeptide(L)'
;MLFVGWLLGQRKRVEATNDPYESGIVSVGSARLKISVEFYLVAMFFVIFDLEAIFIFAYAVAFFELGWQGYISMMIFIGVLAIALVYGWLSGGLDWGAKKRVGLTEALQREKSQ
;
A
#
# COMPACT_ATOMS: atom_id res chain seq x y z
N MET A 1 -8.30 -29.25 -3.34
CA MET A 1 -7.52 -29.56 -2.12
C MET A 1 -8.25 -29.16 -0.83
N LEU A 2 -8.95 -28.02 -0.75
CA LEU A 2 -9.73 -27.64 0.45
C LEU A 2 -10.80 -28.68 0.83
N PHE A 3 -11.47 -29.30 -0.14
CA PHE A 3 -12.50 -30.31 0.09
C PHE A 3 -11.97 -31.57 0.79
N VAL A 4 -10.81 -32.06 0.38
CA VAL A 4 -10.16 -33.24 0.97
C VAL A 4 -9.69 -32.95 2.40
N GLY A 5 -9.10 -31.76 2.64
CA GLY A 5 -8.70 -31.33 3.97
C GLY A 5 -9.88 -31.12 4.93
N TRP A 6 -11.02 -30.65 4.42
CA TRP A 6 -12.25 -30.53 5.23
C TRP A 6 -12.86 -31.89 5.58
N LEU A 7 -12.75 -32.88 4.68
CA LEU A 7 -13.33 -34.22 4.85
C LEU A 7 -12.48 -35.12 5.76
N LEU A 8 -11.15 -35.09 5.61
CA LEU A 8 -10.21 -35.91 6.38
C LEU A 8 -9.66 -35.19 7.63
N GLY A 9 -9.90 -33.88 7.77
CA GLY A 9 -9.36 -33.07 8.86
C GLY A 9 -10.00 -33.37 10.21
N GLN A 10 -9.17 -33.66 11.22
CA GLN A 10 -9.62 -33.91 12.59
C GLN A 10 -10.18 -32.63 13.23
N ARG A 11 -11.41 -32.70 13.74
CA ARG A 11 -12.09 -31.57 14.41
C ARG A 11 -11.96 -31.69 15.92
N LYS A 12 -10.90 -31.11 16.49
CA LYS A 12 -10.77 -30.96 17.95
C LYS A 12 -11.33 -29.60 18.37
N ARG A 13 -12.29 -29.59 19.29
CA ARG A 13 -12.85 -28.36 19.89
C ARG A 13 -12.39 -28.30 21.35
N VAL A 14 -11.34 -27.52 21.61
CA VAL A 14 -10.97 -27.07 22.95
C VAL A 14 -11.42 -25.63 23.14
N GLU A 15 -11.63 -25.20 24.38
CA GLU A 15 -12.23 -23.91 24.72
C GLU A 15 -11.55 -22.73 24.01
N ALA A 16 -10.21 -22.69 24.03
CA ALA A 16 -9.41 -21.66 23.38
C ALA A 16 -9.17 -21.83 21.86
N THR A 17 -9.81 -22.80 21.18
CA THR A 17 -9.55 -23.07 19.74
C THR A 17 -9.90 -21.88 18.85
N ASN A 18 -10.93 -21.13 19.23
CA ASN A 18 -11.45 -20.01 18.44
C ASN A 18 -11.03 -18.64 19.00
N ASP A 19 -10.19 -18.64 20.04
CA ASP A 19 -9.75 -17.40 20.67
C ASP A 19 -8.56 -16.80 19.90
N PRO A 20 -8.48 -15.47 19.75
CA PRO A 20 -7.32 -14.80 19.17
C PRO A 20 -6.03 -15.12 19.94
N TYR A 21 -4.95 -15.38 19.21
CA TYR A 21 -3.66 -15.60 19.83
C TYR A 21 -3.09 -14.28 20.38
N GLU A 22 -2.97 -14.19 21.70
CA GLU A 22 -2.29 -13.07 22.39
C GLU A 22 -1.17 -13.56 23.33
N SER A 23 -0.38 -14.55 22.92
CA SER A 23 0.76 -15.04 23.72
C SER A 23 0.42 -15.43 25.17
N GLY A 24 -0.81 -15.92 25.41
CA GLY A 24 -1.26 -16.42 26.71
C GLY A 24 -2.07 -15.43 27.57
N ILE A 25 -2.36 -14.22 27.09
CA ILE A 25 -3.31 -13.30 27.73
C ILE A 25 -4.69 -13.37 27.06
N VAL A 26 -5.73 -13.01 27.81
CA VAL A 26 -7.09 -12.88 27.26
C VAL A 26 -7.18 -11.61 26.41
N SER A 27 -7.78 -11.72 25.22
CA SER A 27 -7.93 -10.57 24.33
C SER A 27 -8.80 -9.50 24.96
N VAL A 28 -8.22 -8.33 25.18
CA VAL A 28 -8.87 -7.20 25.84
C VAL A 28 -8.74 -5.93 25.01
N GLY A 29 -9.87 -5.25 24.80
CA GLY A 29 -9.91 -3.96 24.11
C GLY A 29 -10.52 -4.01 22.70
N SER A 30 -10.32 -2.92 21.96
CA SER A 30 -10.87 -2.72 20.62
C SER A 30 -9.79 -2.97 19.57
N ALA A 31 -10.07 -3.82 18.58
CA ALA A 31 -9.18 -4.10 17.46
C ALA A 31 -9.02 -2.93 16.46
N ARG A 32 -9.42 -1.71 16.82
CA ARG A 32 -9.30 -0.52 15.98
C ARG A 32 -7.91 0.08 16.08
N LEU A 33 -7.00 -0.42 15.26
CA LEU A 33 -5.68 0.16 15.07
C LEU A 33 -5.76 1.38 14.14
N LYS A 34 -5.06 2.45 14.51
CA LYS A 34 -4.83 3.59 13.61
C LYS A 34 -3.73 3.21 12.64
N ILE A 35 -4.13 2.68 11.49
CA ILE A 35 -3.20 2.42 10.38
C ILE A 35 -2.73 3.77 9.84
N SER A 36 -1.46 3.84 9.47
CA SER A 36 -0.83 5.06 9.01
C SER A 36 -1.25 5.39 7.56
N VAL A 37 -1.29 6.67 7.20
CA VAL A 37 -1.79 7.13 5.88
C VAL A 37 -0.89 6.65 4.73
N GLU A 38 0.36 6.34 5.02
CA GLU A 38 1.36 5.86 4.07
C GLU A 38 0.89 4.60 3.31
N PHE A 39 0.16 3.70 3.97
CA PHE A 39 -0.41 2.52 3.30
C PHE A 39 -1.45 2.87 2.24
N TYR A 40 -2.25 3.92 2.49
CA TYR A 40 -3.23 4.42 1.52
C TYR A 40 -2.53 5.07 0.32
N LEU A 41 -1.47 5.84 0.55
CA LEU A 41 -0.70 6.48 -0.53
C LEU A 41 -0.10 5.45 -1.48
N VAL A 42 0.47 4.37 -0.95
CA VAL A 42 0.99 3.25 -1.77
C VAL A 42 -0.12 2.56 -2.55
N ALA A 43 -1.26 2.28 -1.91
CA ALA A 43 -2.39 1.65 -2.58
C ALA A 43 -2.94 2.52 -3.72
N MET A 44 -3.10 3.82 -3.49
CA MET A 44 -3.56 4.77 -4.51
C MET A 44 -2.55 4.88 -5.66
N PHE A 45 -1.26 4.95 -5.36
CA PHE A 45 -0.20 4.97 -6.36
C PHE A 45 -0.20 3.69 -7.22
N PHE A 46 -0.39 2.52 -6.60
CA PHE A 46 -0.52 1.25 -7.32
C PHE A 46 -1.70 1.25 -8.29
N VAL A 47 -2.88 1.74 -7.87
CA VAL A 47 -4.07 1.80 -8.73
C VAL A 47 -3.84 2.73 -9.94
N ILE A 48 -3.23 3.90 -9.71
CA ILE A 48 -2.94 4.85 -10.80
C ILE A 48 -1.92 4.25 -11.77
N PHE A 49 -0.83 3.66 -11.27
CA PHE A 49 0.18 3.04 -12.12
C PHE A 49 -0.36 1.82 -12.89
N ASP A 50 -1.24 1.02 -12.29
CA ASP A 50 -1.90 -0.10 -12.97
C ASP A 50 -2.82 0.39 -14.11
N LEU A 51 -3.51 1.51 -13.89
CA LEU A 51 -4.33 2.18 -14.90
C LEU A 51 -3.46 2.74 -16.05
N GLU A 52 -2.26 3.22 -15.76
CA GLU A 52 -1.31 3.66 -16.78
C GLU A 52 -0.76 2.49 -17.60
N ALA A 53 -0.50 1.35 -16.93
CA ALA A 53 0.00 0.15 -17.58
C ALA A 53 -1.00 -0.44 -18.57
N ILE A 54 -2.31 -0.43 -18.27
CA ILE A 54 -3.33 -0.89 -19.22
C ILE A 54 -3.39 -0.02 -20.48
N PHE A 55 -3.13 1.29 -20.38
CA PHE A 55 -3.04 2.14 -21.57
C PHE A 55 -1.81 1.84 -22.42
N ILE A 56 -0.66 1.60 -21.79
CA ILE A 56 0.56 1.17 -22.49
C ILE A 56 0.33 -0.18 -23.18
N PHE A 57 -0.36 -1.10 -22.52
CA PHE A 57 -0.70 -2.40 -23.09
C PHE A 57 -1.66 -2.28 -24.27
N ALA A 58 -2.72 -1.47 -24.16
CA ALA A 58 -3.67 -1.24 -25.26
C ALA A 58 -2.98 -0.66 -26.50
N TYR A 59 -2.06 0.28 -26.32
CA TYR A 59 -1.22 0.78 -27.40
C TYR A 59 -0.27 -0.29 -27.95
N ALA A 60 0.36 -1.10 -27.10
CA ALA A 60 1.26 -2.17 -27.53
C ALA A 60 0.55 -3.18 -28.45
N VAL A 61 -0.72 -3.49 -28.16
CA VAL A 61 -1.56 -4.34 -29.02
C VAL A 61 -1.82 -3.68 -30.38
N ALA A 62 -2.08 -2.37 -30.41
CA ALA A 62 -2.40 -1.63 -31.63
C ALA A 62 -1.16 -1.01 -32.34
N PHE A 63 0.06 -1.32 -31.90
CA PHE A 63 1.30 -0.65 -32.31
C PHE A 63 1.48 -0.56 -33.82
N PHE A 64 1.21 -1.66 -34.53
CA PHE A 64 1.39 -1.72 -35.99
C PHE A 64 0.37 -0.88 -36.77
N GLU A 65 -0.80 -0.62 -36.20
CA GLU A 65 -1.88 0.13 -36.87
C GLU A 65 -1.72 1.64 -36.69
N LEU A 66 -1.19 2.09 -35.55
CA LEU A 66 -1.07 3.52 -35.24
C LEU A 66 0.18 4.19 -35.84
N GLY A 67 1.20 3.41 -36.22
CA GLY A 67 2.43 3.91 -36.84
C GLY A 67 3.12 5.04 -36.05
N TRP A 68 3.69 6.01 -36.78
CA TRP A 68 4.48 7.10 -36.17
C TRP A 68 3.67 8.04 -35.28
N GLN A 69 2.39 8.26 -35.62
CA GLN A 69 1.50 9.12 -34.85
C GLN A 69 1.25 8.52 -33.46
N GLY A 70 0.94 7.23 -33.39
CA GLY A 70 0.81 6.53 -32.11
C GLY A 70 2.08 6.53 -31.30
N TYR A 71 3.24 6.36 -31.95
CA TYR A 71 4.53 6.39 -31.29
C TYR A 71 4.80 7.73 -30.59
N ILE A 72 4.58 8.86 -31.27
CA ILE A 72 4.74 10.18 -30.65
C ILE A 72 3.75 10.37 -29.51
N SER A 73 2.47 10.01 -29.70
CA SER A 73 1.46 10.11 -28.65
C SER A 73 1.83 9.28 -27.42
N MET A 74 2.33 8.07 -27.61
CA MET A 74 2.79 7.21 -26.52
C MET A 74 4.05 7.76 -25.83
N MET A 75 4.98 8.35 -26.58
CA MET A 75 6.17 8.98 -26.00
C MET A 75 5.80 10.14 -25.09
N ILE A 76 4.85 10.99 -25.51
CA ILE A 76 4.33 12.08 -24.69
C ILE A 76 3.62 11.52 -23.46
N PHE A 77 2.79 10.49 -23.62
CA PHE A 77 2.09 9.83 -22.52
C PHE A 77 3.07 9.33 -21.45
N ILE A 78 4.07 8.53 -21.84
CA ILE A 78 5.13 8.04 -20.95
C ILE A 78 5.89 9.20 -20.29
N GLY A 79 6.16 10.30 -21.02
CA GLY A 79 6.78 11.48 -20.47
C GLY A 79 5.97 12.13 -19.34
N VAL A 80 4.65 12.21 -19.50
CA VAL A 80 3.75 12.70 -18.44
C VAL A 80 3.74 11.76 -17.24
N LEU A 81 3.72 10.43 -17.46
CA LEU A 81 3.79 9.44 -16.37
C LEU A 81 5.09 9.59 -15.58
N ALA A 82 6.22 9.74 -16.27
CA ALA A 82 7.52 9.93 -15.63
C ALA A 82 7.54 11.18 -14.74
N ILE A 83 6.94 12.29 -15.20
CA ILE A 83 6.83 13.52 -14.41
C ILE A 83 5.94 13.28 -13.19
N ALA A 84 4.78 12.64 -13.35
CA ALA A 84 3.87 12.32 -12.25
C ALA A 84 4.55 11.43 -11.20
N LEU A 85 5.30 10.41 -11.65
CA LEU A 85 6.08 9.51 -10.80
C LEU A 85 7.16 10.27 -10.00
N VAL A 86 7.96 11.08 -10.68
CA VAL A 86 9.03 11.87 -10.04
C VAL A 86 8.43 12.83 -9.02
N TYR A 87 7.33 13.49 -9.35
CA TYR A 87 6.63 14.38 -8.42
C TYR A 87 6.11 13.64 -7.18
N GLY A 88 5.48 12.48 -7.37
CA GLY A 88 4.97 11.65 -6.28
C GLY A 88 6.08 11.13 -5.36
N TRP A 89 7.23 10.76 -5.93
CA TRP A 89 8.40 10.33 -5.18
C TRP A 89 9.01 11.49 -4.37
N LEU A 90 9.22 12.64 -5.00
CA LEU A 90 9.75 13.84 -4.32
C LEU A 90 8.85 14.37 -3.21
N SER A 91 7.54 14.14 -3.31
CA SER A 91 6.56 14.56 -2.30
C SER A 91 6.62 13.73 -1.00
N GLY A 92 7.51 12.72 -0.92
CA GLY A 92 7.65 11.87 0.26
C GLY A 92 6.46 10.94 0.49
N GLY A 93 5.64 10.71 -0.55
CA GLY A 93 4.51 9.77 -0.49
C GLY A 93 4.93 8.32 -0.29
N LEU A 94 6.20 8.01 -0.59
CA LEU A 94 6.83 6.70 -0.39
C LEU A 94 7.79 6.65 0.82
N ASP A 95 7.92 7.73 1.60
CA ASP A 95 8.84 7.74 2.74
C ASP A 95 8.34 6.83 3.85
N TRP A 96 9.05 5.73 4.07
CA TRP A 96 8.82 4.79 5.17
C TRP A 96 9.79 5.06 6.32
N GLY A 97 9.26 5.28 7.52
CA GLY A 97 10.07 5.43 8.72
C GLY A 97 9.45 6.35 9.76
N ALA A 98 10.05 6.35 10.96
CA ALA A 98 9.61 7.20 12.06
C ALA A 98 9.80 8.68 11.70
N LYS A 99 8.73 9.33 11.22
CA LYS A 99 8.70 10.78 11.07
C LYS A 99 8.84 11.39 12.45
N LYS A 100 10.00 12.00 12.72
CA LYS A 100 10.26 12.74 13.96
C LYS A 100 9.23 13.86 14.02
N ARG A 101 8.30 13.80 14.98
CA ARG A 101 7.29 14.85 15.14
C ARG A 101 8.01 16.17 15.39
N VAL A 102 7.96 17.06 14.39
CA VAL A 102 8.48 18.42 14.52
C VAL A 102 7.74 19.07 15.70
N GLY A 103 8.48 19.51 16.71
CA GLY A 103 7.95 20.08 17.96
C GLY A 103 7.99 19.18 19.20
N LEU A 104 8.26 17.86 19.07
CA LEU A 104 8.37 16.99 20.26
C LEU A 104 9.57 17.37 21.14
N THR A 105 10.69 17.74 20.52
CA THR A 105 11.90 18.16 21.23
C THR A 105 11.68 19.45 22.03
N GLU A 106 10.95 20.41 21.47
CA GLU A 106 10.64 21.68 22.14
C GLU A 106 9.64 21.51 23.28
N ALA A 107 8.64 20.63 23.11
CA ALA A 107 7.68 20.30 24.17
C ALA A 107 8.37 19.62 25.36
N LEU A 108 9.26 18.65 25.11
CA LEU A 108 10.04 17.98 26.15
C LEU A 108 11.03 18.92 26.85
N GLN A 109 11.55 19.92 26.14
CA GLN A 109 12.42 20.94 26.74
C GLN A 109 11.64 21.92 27.63
N ARG A 110 10.42 22.30 27.26
CA ARG A 110 9.55 23.13 28.11
C ARG A 110 9.15 22.40 29.38
N GLU A 111 8.82 21.12 29.30
CA GLU A 111 8.47 20.29 30.47
C GLU A 111 9.63 20.11 31.44
N LYS A 112 10.88 19.99 30.95
CA LYS A 112 12.08 19.91 31.81
C LYS A 112 12.53 21.24 32.43
N SER A 113 12.00 22.36 31.96
CA SER A 113 12.35 23.70 32.47
C SER A 113 11.41 24.23 33.56
N GLN A 114 10.34 23.48 33.86
CA GLN A 114 9.46 23.68 35.01
C GLN A 114 9.83 22.73 36.14
#